data_AF-A0A2V9HY09-F1
#
_entry.id   AF-A0A2V9HY09-F1
#
_cell.length_a   1.000
_cell.length_b   1.000
_cell.length_c   1.000
_cell.angle_alpha   90.00
_cell.angle_beta   90.00
_cell.angle_gamma   90.00
#
_symmetry.space_group_name_H-M   'P 1'
#
loop_
_entity.id
_entity.type
_entity.pdbx_description
1 polymer ?
#
loop_
_entity_poly.entity_id
_entity_poly.type
_entity_poly.pdbx_seq_one_letter_code
_entity_poly.pdbx_strand_id
1 'polypeptide(L)'
;MATTDVAVSEKAAGPERKSVVNDLSIQVATVNGSGSQSSNSVLLRAIFQMGIPVSGKNLFPSNIAGLPTWFTIRASKHGYIARRKEIDFLVAMNPETAEEDVRGLEPGAAVVYDEPLNLRRLRDDLIFYPVPFDKIVAPVCPDAKLRKLVRNMIYVGVVARLLGVDMQEIEKALRKQFKKKAKAADLNFKAVVAGYDFAAKNLAKADRYSVERMDLTRGKILIDGNSAAALGCMFAGVTVVTWYPITPSSSLCETLIGYMKRYRVDPETRKATFAIVQAEDELAAIGMVIGAGWAGARAMTSTAGPGISLMAEFVGL
;
A
#
# COMPACT_ATOMS: atom_id res chain seq x y z
N MET A 1 2.57 -64.00 28.79
CA MET A 1 3.43 -63.07 28.02
C MET A 1 2.51 -62.28 27.11
N ALA A 2 2.31 -61.00 27.40
CA ALA A 2 1.52 -60.10 26.58
C ALA A 2 2.43 -59.53 25.47
N THR A 3 2.06 -59.72 24.21
CA THR A 3 2.66 -59.03 23.07
C THR A 3 1.70 -57.92 22.66
N THR A 4 2.09 -56.69 22.97
CA THR A 4 1.41 -55.45 22.60
C THR A 4 1.63 -55.15 21.12
N ASP A 5 0.55 -55.21 20.34
CA ASP A 5 0.51 -54.62 19.00
C ASP A 5 0.55 -53.09 19.13
N VAL A 6 1.61 -52.48 18.59
CA VAL A 6 1.75 -51.03 18.49
C VAL A 6 0.97 -50.57 17.27
N ALA A 7 -0.28 -50.15 17.49
CA ALA A 7 -1.07 -49.47 16.48
C ALA A 7 -0.37 -48.16 16.08
N VAL A 8 0.00 -48.06 14.80
CA VAL A 8 0.50 -46.83 14.19
C VAL A 8 -0.64 -45.80 14.22
N SER A 9 -0.46 -44.76 15.02
CA SER A 9 -1.37 -43.61 15.06
C SER A 9 -1.29 -42.88 13.71
N GLU A 10 -2.28 -43.12 12.85
CA GLU A 10 -2.56 -42.27 11.70
C GLU A 10 -2.84 -40.86 12.23
N LYS A 11 -1.94 -39.92 11.92
CA LYS A 11 -2.21 -38.50 12.08
C LYS A 11 -3.48 -38.17 11.30
N ALA A 12 -4.57 -37.97 12.01
CA ALA A 12 -5.83 -37.49 11.46
C ALA A 12 -5.54 -36.27 10.56
N ALA A 13 -5.88 -36.39 9.28
CA ALA A 13 -5.89 -35.26 8.37
C ALA A 13 -6.80 -34.17 8.99
N GLY A 14 -6.22 -33.01 9.26
CA GLY A 14 -6.97 -31.86 9.77
C GLY A 14 -8.13 -31.51 8.82
N PRO A 15 -9.20 -30.87 9.32
CA PRO A 15 -10.38 -30.55 8.52
C PRO A 15 -9.99 -29.81 7.25
N GLU A 16 -10.51 -30.23 6.09
CA GLU A 16 -10.33 -29.53 4.80
C GLU A 16 -10.66 -28.04 4.99
N ARG A 17 -9.62 -27.20 4.98
CA ARG A 17 -9.79 -25.76 5.16
C ARG A 17 -10.44 -25.20 3.90
N LYS A 18 -11.73 -24.85 4.00
CA LYS A 18 -12.48 -24.18 2.93
C LYS A 18 -11.68 -23.01 2.35
N SER A 19 -11.53 -22.99 1.02
CA SER A 19 -10.83 -21.94 0.29
C SER A 19 -11.45 -20.56 0.54
N VAL A 20 -10.61 -19.54 0.72
CA VAL A 20 -11.00 -18.14 0.90
C VAL A 20 -10.56 -17.34 -0.32
N VAL A 21 -11.52 -17.05 -1.19
CA VAL A 21 -11.29 -16.37 -2.47
C VAL A 21 -11.76 -14.92 -2.38
N ASN A 22 -10.89 -13.98 -2.77
CA ASN A 22 -11.18 -12.55 -2.84
C ASN A 22 -11.71 -11.95 -1.53
N ASP A 23 -11.33 -12.50 -0.38
CA ASP A 23 -11.77 -11.99 0.93
C ASP A 23 -10.66 -12.15 1.96
N LEU A 24 -9.65 -11.29 1.86
CA LEU A 24 -8.45 -11.40 2.69
C LEU A 24 -7.83 -10.04 3.00
N SER A 25 -7.07 -10.01 4.09
CA SER A 25 -6.22 -8.90 4.51
C SER A 25 -4.75 -9.29 4.38
N ILE A 26 -4.02 -8.58 3.53
CA ILE A 26 -2.58 -8.73 3.35
C ILE A 26 -1.88 -7.61 4.14
N GLN A 27 -0.88 -7.93 4.95
CA GLN A 27 -0.02 -6.94 5.60
C GLN A 27 1.41 -7.10 5.12
N VAL A 28 2.02 -6.00 4.69
CA VAL A 28 3.42 -5.95 4.27
C VAL A 28 4.20 -5.13 5.29
N ALA A 29 5.01 -5.80 6.11
CA ALA A 29 5.86 -5.21 7.14
C ALA A 29 7.28 -5.03 6.58
N THR A 30 7.73 -3.79 6.44
CA THR A 30 9.01 -3.43 5.82
C THR A 30 9.73 -2.33 6.61
N VAL A 31 10.95 -2.02 6.21
CA VAL A 31 11.72 -0.87 6.72
C VAL A 31 11.30 0.40 5.98
N ASN A 32 11.00 1.48 6.70
CA ASN A 32 10.66 2.77 6.07
C ASN A 32 11.82 3.27 5.21
N GLY A 33 11.53 3.74 3.99
CA GLY A 33 12.54 4.17 3.02
C GLY A 33 13.17 3.04 2.18
N SER A 34 12.78 1.77 2.38
CA SER A 34 13.28 0.64 1.57
C SER A 34 12.73 0.59 0.13
N GLY A 35 11.86 1.52 -0.27
CA GLY A 35 11.17 1.51 -1.56
C GLY A 35 9.89 0.66 -1.59
N SER A 36 9.46 0.11 -0.46
CA SER A 36 8.28 -0.77 -0.35
C SER A 36 6.97 -0.13 -0.78
N GLN A 37 6.81 1.20 -0.65
CA GLN A 37 5.61 1.91 -1.11
C GLN A 37 5.30 1.66 -2.59
N SER A 38 6.33 1.61 -3.45
CA SER A 38 6.13 1.34 -4.88
C SER A 38 5.64 -0.09 -5.12
N SER A 39 6.26 -1.07 -4.47
CA SER A 39 5.87 -2.48 -4.54
C SER A 39 4.45 -2.71 -4.02
N ASN A 40 4.11 -2.11 -2.88
CA ASN A 40 2.75 -2.14 -2.31
C ASN A 40 1.70 -1.55 -3.25
N SER A 41 2.03 -0.41 -3.89
CA SER A 41 1.13 0.25 -4.85
C SER A 41 0.92 -0.59 -6.12
N VAL A 42 1.96 -1.29 -6.58
CA VAL A 42 1.88 -2.22 -7.72
C VAL A 42 0.96 -3.39 -7.39
N LEU A 43 1.17 -4.04 -6.24
CA LEU A 43 0.34 -5.17 -5.81
C LEU A 43 -1.13 -4.77 -5.62
N LEU A 44 -1.38 -3.67 -4.87
CA LEU A 44 -2.72 -3.11 -4.67
C LEU A 44 -3.43 -2.83 -6.00
N ARG A 45 -2.72 -2.19 -6.94
CA ARG A 45 -3.27 -1.81 -8.24
C ARG A 45 -3.54 -3.03 -9.13
N ALA A 46 -2.68 -4.04 -9.11
CA ALA A 46 -2.90 -5.27 -9.87
C ALA A 46 -4.19 -5.98 -9.42
N ILE A 47 -4.41 -6.09 -8.10
CA ILE A 47 -5.66 -6.65 -7.54
C ILE A 47 -6.87 -5.83 -7.99
N PHE A 48 -6.78 -4.49 -7.94
CA PHE A 48 -7.85 -3.61 -8.44
C PHE A 48 -8.15 -3.84 -9.93
N GLN A 49 -7.11 -4.00 -10.77
CA GLN A 49 -7.23 -4.22 -12.20
C GLN A 49 -7.78 -5.60 -12.55
N MET A 50 -7.65 -6.58 -11.65
CA MET A 50 -8.34 -7.87 -11.74
C MET A 50 -9.84 -7.78 -11.44
N GLY A 51 -10.41 -6.59 -11.19
CA GLY A 51 -11.85 -6.45 -10.94
C GLY A 51 -12.27 -6.54 -9.47
N ILE A 52 -11.30 -6.73 -8.56
CA ILE A 52 -11.57 -7.00 -7.15
C ILE A 52 -11.59 -5.68 -6.37
N PRO A 53 -12.66 -5.36 -5.63
CA PRO A 53 -12.67 -4.20 -4.74
C PRO A 53 -11.56 -4.32 -3.70
N VAL A 54 -10.75 -3.27 -3.61
CA VAL A 54 -9.54 -3.29 -2.79
C VAL A 54 -9.28 -1.93 -2.17
N SER A 55 -8.75 -1.91 -0.94
CA SER A 55 -8.26 -0.72 -0.27
C SER A 55 -6.86 -0.94 0.29
N GLY A 56 -6.10 0.16 0.39
CA GLY A 56 -4.75 0.16 0.93
C GLY A 56 -4.63 1.17 2.05
N LYS A 57 -3.92 0.82 3.13
CA LYS A 57 -3.58 1.77 4.21
C LYS A 57 -2.12 1.61 4.61
N ASN A 58 -1.38 2.70 4.51
CA ASN A 58 -0.03 2.81 5.03
C ASN A 58 -0.04 3.22 6.50
N LEU A 59 0.79 2.58 7.31
CA LEU A 59 0.97 2.79 8.74
C LEU A 59 2.47 2.93 8.99
N PHE A 60 2.88 4.12 9.40
CA PHE A 60 4.28 4.44 9.62
C PHE A 60 4.39 5.33 10.87
N PRO A 61 5.45 5.17 11.65
CA PRO A 61 5.74 6.09 12.75
C PRO A 61 6.15 7.46 12.19
N SER A 62 6.14 8.48 13.04
CA SER A 62 6.54 9.84 12.66
C SER A 62 8.06 9.93 12.47
N ASN A 63 8.57 9.34 11.39
CA ASN A 63 9.99 9.34 11.04
C ASN A 63 10.21 9.46 9.53
N ILE A 64 11.43 9.87 9.15
CA ILE A 64 11.80 10.01 7.74
C ILE A 64 12.24 8.67 7.12
N ALA A 65 12.98 7.82 7.85
CA ALA A 65 13.42 6.51 7.40
C ALA A 65 13.84 5.58 8.56
N GLY A 66 13.97 4.29 8.29
CA GLY A 66 14.60 3.31 9.18
C GLY A 66 13.65 2.53 10.09
N LEU A 67 12.62 3.16 10.64
CA LEU A 67 11.66 2.46 11.52
C LEU A 67 10.74 1.51 10.74
N PRO A 68 10.09 0.55 11.43
CA PRO A 68 9.09 -0.33 10.83
C PRO A 68 7.91 0.42 10.20
N THR A 69 7.42 -0.11 9.09
CA THR A 69 6.27 0.41 8.35
C THR A 69 5.43 -0.75 7.85
N TRP A 70 4.12 -0.62 8.02
CA TRP A 70 3.16 -1.63 7.62
C TRP A 70 2.23 -1.06 6.56
N PHE A 71 2.04 -1.81 5.49
CA PHE A 71 1.04 -1.52 4.49
C PHE A 71 0.01 -2.62 4.46
N THR A 72 -1.25 -2.28 4.70
CA THR A 72 -2.36 -3.24 4.65
C THR A 72 -3.09 -3.12 3.32
N ILE A 73 -3.41 -4.26 2.71
CA ILE A 73 -4.23 -4.38 1.50
C ILE A 73 -5.42 -5.24 1.88
N ARG A 74 -6.63 -4.68 1.80
CA ARG A 74 -7.88 -5.42 1.98
C ARG A 74 -8.50 -5.67 0.62
N ALA A 75 -8.57 -6.94 0.21
CA ALA A 75 -9.31 -7.36 -0.97
C ALA A 75 -10.63 -8.01 -0.54
N SER A 76 -11.75 -7.57 -1.11
CA SER A 76 -13.09 -8.06 -0.72
C SER A 76 -14.04 -8.13 -1.91
N LYS A 77 -14.50 -9.33 -2.25
CA LYS A 77 -15.56 -9.60 -3.24
C LYS A 77 -16.90 -8.96 -2.86
N HIS A 78 -17.08 -8.62 -1.60
CA HIS A 78 -18.29 -7.96 -1.08
C HIS A 78 -18.22 -6.44 -1.18
N GLY A 79 -17.11 -5.87 -1.68
CA GLY A 79 -16.95 -4.42 -1.79
C GLY A 79 -16.57 -3.72 -0.48
N TYR A 80 -16.26 -4.46 0.59
CA TYR A 80 -15.83 -3.88 1.85
C TYR A 80 -14.42 -3.31 1.75
N ILE A 81 -14.31 -2.00 2.03
CA ILE A 81 -13.05 -1.24 1.92
C ILE A 81 -12.43 -0.90 3.28
N ALA A 82 -13.12 -1.17 4.38
CA ALA A 82 -12.59 -0.96 5.73
C ALA A 82 -11.45 -1.94 6.02
N ARG A 83 -10.40 -1.44 6.69
CA ARG A 83 -9.32 -2.29 7.21
C ARG A 83 -9.90 -3.25 8.25
N ARG A 84 -9.47 -4.52 8.20
CA ARG A 84 -9.71 -5.50 9.27
C ARG A 84 -8.56 -5.53 10.25
N LYS A 85 -8.86 -5.89 11.50
CA LYS A 85 -7.84 -6.14 12.52
C LYS A 85 -7.09 -7.43 12.20
N GLU A 86 -7.80 -8.48 11.78
CA GLU A 86 -7.21 -9.78 11.46
C GLU A 86 -6.42 -9.70 10.15
N ILE A 87 -5.26 -10.37 10.16
CA ILE A 87 -4.33 -10.44 9.04
C ILE A 87 -4.29 -11.88 8.57
N ASP A 88 -4.71 -12.09 7.33
CA ASP A 88 -4.81 -13.41 6.71
C ASP A 88 -3.47 -13.82 6.07
N PHE A 89 -2.74 -12.82 5.54
CA PHE A 89 -1.48 -13.02 4.81
C PHE A 89 -0.45 -11.94 5.19
N LEU A 90 0.65 -12.34 5.82
CA LEU A 90 1.75 -11.47 6.21
C LEU A 90 2.93 -11.59 5.24
N VAL A 91 3.51 -10.46 4.85
CA VAL A 91 4.83 -10.36 4.23
C VAL A 91 5.77 -9.67 5.22
N ALA A 92 6.60 -10.46 5.91
CA ALA A 92 7.49 -10.01 6.96
C ALA A 92 8.92 -9.79 6.43
N MET A 93 9.28 -8.53 6.21
CA MET A 93 10.59 -8.10 5.70
C MET A 93 11.39 -7.27 6.70
N ASN A 94 10.81 -6.93 7.85
CA ASN A 94 11.45 -6.11 8.87
C ASN A 94 11.95 -6.97 10.05
N PRO A 95 13.27 -7.06 10.29
CA PRO A 95 13.80 -7.89 11.39
C PRO A 95 13.39 -7.43 12.78
N GLU A 96 13.10 -6.14 12.99
CA GLU A 96 12.80 -5.58 14.32
C GLU A 96 11.42 -6.02 14.83
N THR A 97 10.46 -6.20 13.92
CA THR A 97 9.04 -6.43 14.24
C THR A 97 8.54 -7.80 13.77
N ALA A 98 9.29 -8.52 12.93
CA ALA A 98 8.86 -9.77 12.33
C ALA A 98 8.40 -10.83 13.34
N GLU A 99 9.07 -10.97 14.49
CA GLU A 99 8.62 -11.95 15.48
C GLU A 99 7.30 -11.53 16.15
N GLU A 100 7.14 -10.24 16.49
CA GLU A 100 5.92 -9.71 17.08
C GLU A 100 4.75 -9.79 16.09
N ASP A 101 4.97 -9.39 14.84
CA ASP A 101 4.00 -9.47 13.75
C ASP A 101 3.49 -10.91 13.59
N VAL A 102 4.38 -11.92 13.64
CA VAL A 102 4.00 -13.34 13.54
C VAL A 102 3.26 -13.84 14.78
N ARG A 103 3.66 -13.41 15.99
CA ARG A 103 2.95 -13.76 17.23
C ARG A 103 1.53 -13.20 17.26
N GLY A 104 1.30 -12.04 16.64
CA GLY A 104 -0.02 -11.39 16.56
C GLY A 104 -1.01 -12.00 15.56
N LEU A 105 -0.61 -13.01 14.77
CA LEU A 105 -1.47 -13.62 13.75
C LEU A 105 -2.49 -14.62 14.33
N GLU A 106 -3.62 -14.75 13.65
CA GLU A 106 -4.58 -15.83 13.93
C GLU A 106 -4.07 -17.18 13.38
N PRO A 107 -4.43 -18.32 14.02
CA PRO A 107 -4.08 -19.64 13.52
C PRO A 107 -4.49 -19.85 12.06
N GLY A 108 -3.60 -20.44 11.27
CA GLY A 108 -3.81 -20.69 9.84
C GLY A 108 -3.60 -19.48 8.91
N ALA A 109 -3.12 -18.35 9.42
CA ALA A 109 -2.59 -17.28 8.56
C ALA A 109 -1.35 -17.73 7.79
N ALA A 110 -1.11 -17.09 6.64
CA ALA A 110 0.05 -17.34 5.80
C ALA A 110 1.13 -16.28 6.03
N VAL A 111 2.41 -16.68 6.02
CA VAL A 111 3.55 -15.81 6.29
C VAL A 111 4.62 -16.02 5.23
N VAL A 112 4.76 -15.06 4.31
CA VAL A 112 5.95 -14.90 3.48
C VAL A 112 6.96 -14.10 4.28
N TYR A 113 8.19 -14.61 4.41
CA TYR A 113 9.21 -13.90 5.18
C TYR A 113 10.60 -14.08 4.59
N ASP A 114 11.49 -13.17 4.99
CA ASP A 114 12.89 -13.23 4.62
C ASP A 114 13.60 -14.39 5.33
N GLU A 115 14.07 -15.38 4.56
CA GLU A 115 14.63 -16.66 5.05
C GLU A 115 15.54 -16.52 6.28
N PRO A 116 16.50 -15.57 6.33
CA PRO A 116 17.40 -15.40 7.48
C PRO A 116 16.70 -15.12 8.82
N LEU A 117 15.47 -14.60 8.81
CA LEU A 117 14.70 -14.33 10.03
C LEU A 117 14.26 -15.62 10.75
N ASN A 118 14.25 -16.76 10.05
CA ASN A 118 13.92 -18.08 10.60
C ASN A 118 12.60 -18.09 11.43
N LEU A 119 11.54 -17.44 10.92
CA LEU A 119 10.29 -17.23 11.67
C LEU A 119 9.47 -18.51 11.89
N ARG A 120 9.70 -19.56 11.10
CA ARG A 120 9.01 -20.86 11.21
C ARG A 120 9.18 -21.52 12.59
N ARG A 121 10.25 -21.18 13.34
CA ARG A 121 10.47 -21.71 14.69
C ARG A 121 9.50 -21.17 15.75
N LEU A 122 8.77 -20.10 15.44
CA LEU A 122 7.96 -19.38 16.43
C LEU A 122 6.64 -20.09 16.73
N ARG A 123 6.03 -20.71 15.72
CA ARG A 123 4.67 -21.27 15.76
C ARG A 123 4.54 -22.44 14.78
N ASP A 124 3.67 -23.39 15.07
CA ASP A 124 3.37 -24.57 14.26
C ASP A 124 1.97 -24.55 13.61
N ASP A 125 1.14 -23.60 14.01
CA ASP A 125 -0.24 -23.42 13.55
C ASP A 125 -0.41 -22.45 12.36
N LEU A 126 0.70 -21.86 11.88
CA LEU A 126 0.76 -20.94 10.73
C LEU A 126 1.37 -21.61 9.49
N ILE A 127 1.08 -21.06 8.30
CA ILE A 127 1.71 -21.50 7.04
C ILE A 127 2.88 -20.59 6.69
N PHE A 128 4.10 -21.13 6.69
CA PHE A 128 5.32 -20.36 6.45
C PHE A 128 5.91 -20.58 5.06
N TYR A 129 6.26 -19.48 4.40
CA TYR A 129 6.93 -19.42 3.10
C TYR A 129 8.26 -18.65 3.21
N PRO A 130 9.38 -19.34 3.53
CA PRO A 130 10.69 -18.71 3.55
C PRO A 130 11.13 -18.31 2.13
N VAL A 131 11.61 -17.08 1.98
CA VAL A 131 12.10 -16.57 0.69
C VAL A 131 13.50 -15.98 0.88
N PRO A 132 14.52 -16.44 0.14
CA PRO A 132 15.86 -15.89 0.19
C PRO A 132 15.96 -14.63 -0.68
N PHE A 133 15.35 -13.52 -0.25
CA PHE A 133 15.21 -12.29 -1.04
C PHE A 133 16.54 -11.80 -1.65
N ASP A 134 17.60 -11.79 -0.84
CA ASP A 134 18.91 -11.30 -1.28
C ASP A 134 19.57 -12.21 -2.33
N LYS A 135 19.39 -13.54 -2.22
CA LYS A 135 19.89 -14.50 -3.22
C LYS A 135 19.15 -14.35 -4.56
N ILE A 136 17.85 -14.03 -4.52
CA ILE A 136 17.01 -13.87 -5.73
C ILE A 136 17.30 -12.53 -6.42
N VAL A 137 17.42 -11.44 -5.67
CA VAL A 137 17.61 -10.10 -6.28
C VAL A 137 19.04 -9.86 -6.76
N ALA A 138 20.05 -10.52 -6.17
CA ALA A 138 21.46 -10.35 -6.54
C ALA A 138 21.75 -10.51 -8.05
N PRO A 139 21.30 -11.59 -8.74
CA PRO A 139 21.50 -11.74 -10.18
C PRO A 139 20.68 -10.74 -11.03
N VAL A 140 19.56 -10.23 -10.49
CA VAL A 140 18.69 -9.26 -11.19
C VAL A 140 19.30 -7.86 -11.16
N CYS A 141 19.89 -7.47 -10.02
CA CYS A 141 20.46 -6.15 -9.80
C CYS A 141 21.85 -6.25 -9.15
N PRO A 142 22.92 -6.24 -9.97
CA PRO A 142 24.30 -6.26 -9.47
C PRO A 142 24.70 -5.01 -8.66
N ASP A 143 24.07 -3.85 -8.92
CA ASP A 143 24.32 -2.63 -8.17
C ASP A 143 23.75 -2.70 -6.75
N ALA A 144 24.61 -2.60 -5.74
CA ALA A 144 24.22 -2.78 -4.34
C ALA A 144 23.26 -1.71 -3.81
N LYS A 145 23.30 -0.47 -4.32
CA LYS A 145 22.41 0.62 -3.87
C LYS A 145 21.01 0.41 -4.43
N LEU A 146 20.90 0.11 -5.73
CA LEU A 146 19.63 -0.15 -6.40
C LEU A 146 19.02 -1.47 -5.92
N ARG A 147 19.84 -2.48 -5.60
CA ARG A 147 19.38 -3.77 -5.09
C ARG A 147 18.47 -3.63 -3.88
N LYS A 148 18.80 -2.73 -2.93
CA LYS A 148 17.98 -2.47 -1.74
C LYS A 148 16.56 -2.01 -2.10
N LEU A 149 16.41 -1.20 -3.15
CA LEU A 149 15.12 -0.68 -3.61
C LEU A 149 14.33 -1.71 -4.42
N VAL A 150 15.02 -2.51 -5.24
CA VAL A 150 14.42 -3.51 -6.13
C VAL A 150 14.02 -4.78 -5.39
N ARG A 151 14.69 -5.10 -4.27
CA ARG A 151 14.44 -6.27 -3.41
C ARG A 151 12.95 -6.46 -3.06
N ASN A 152 12.25 -5.38 -2.81
CA ASN A 152 10.82 -5.42 -2.46
C ASN A 152 9.92 -5.86 -3.62
N MET A 153 10.37 -5.83 -4.87
CA MET A 153 9.58 -6.36 -6.00
C MET A 153 9.56 -7.89 -6.05
N ILE A 154 10.52 -8.56 -5.40
CA ILE A 154 10.53 -10.02 -5.29
C ILE A 154 9.25 -10.50 -4.58
N TYR A 155 8.84 -9.87 -3.47
CA TYR A 155 7.64 -10.32 -2.76
C TYR A 155 6.38 -10.09 -3.59
N VAL A 156 6.35 -9.09 -4.47
CA VAL A 156 5.22 -8.88 -5.37
C VAL A 156 5.04 -10.10 -6.26
N GLY A 157 6.13 -10.63 -6.81
CA GLY A 157 6.13 -11.87 -7.60
C GLY A 157 5.76 -13.12 -6.80
N VAL A 158 6.32 -13.27 -5.59
CA VAL A 158 6.00 -14.39 -4.69
C VAL A 158 4.52 -14.38 -4.32
N VAL A 159 4.00 -13.24 -3.88
CA VAL A 159 2.59 -13.06 -3.52
C VAL A 159 1.69 -13.28 -4.75
N ALA A 160 2.12 -12.82 -5.93
CA ALA A 160 1.39 -13.08 -7.17
C ALA A 160 1.23 -14.57 -7.45
N ARG A 161 2.31 -15.35 -7.30
CA ARG A 161 2.26 -16.79 -7.49
C ARG A 161 1.40 -17.51 -6.45
N LEU A 162 1.53 -17.11 -5.18
CA LEU A 162 0.84 -17.76 -4.05
C LEU A 162 -0.65 -17.44 -4.01
N LEU A 163 -1.04 -16.20 -4.33
CA LEU A 163 -2.43 -15.77 -4.30
C LEU A 163 -3.12 -15.86 -5.66
N GLY A 164 -2.40 -16.03 -6.77
CA GLY A 164 -3.00 -16.05 -8.11
C GLY A 164 -3.24 -14.67 -8.71
N VAL A 165 -2.41 -13.68 -8.36
CA VAL A 165 -2.47 -12.35 -9.01
C VAL A 165 -1.93 -12.46 -10.43
N ASP A 166 -2.68 -11.94 -11.39
CA ASP A 166 -2.32 -11.96 -12.81
C ASP A 166 -1.04 -11.13 -13.08
N MET A 167 0.00 -11.79 -13.59
CA MET A 167 1.29 -11.17 -13.92
C MET A 167 1.18 -10.06 -14.97
N GLN A 168 0.21 -10.15 -15.88
CA GLN A 168 -0.04 -9.08 -16.86
C GLN A 168 -0.57 -7.82 -16.18
N GLU A 169 -1.43 -7.96 -15.17
CA GLU A 169 -1.93 -6.81 -14.39
C GLU A 169 -0.82 -6.20 -13.53
N ILE A 170 0.09 -7.03 -12.99
CA ILE A 170 1.28 -6.55 -12.29
C ILE A 170 2.17 -5.74 -13.22
N GLU A 171 2.44 -6.23 -14.44
CA GLU A 171 3.24 -5.50 -15.41
C GLU A 171 2.60 -4.14 -15.76
N LYS A 172 1.29 -4.11 -16.03
CA LYS A 172 0.55 -2.87 -16.30
C LYS A 172 0.62 -1.90 -15.11
N ALA A 173 0.41 -2.38 -13.89
CA ALA A 173 0.51 -1.58 -12.66
C ALA A 173 1.91 -0.99 -12.49
N LEU A 174 2.94 -1.80 -12.72
CA LEU A 174 4.35 -1.42 -12.59
C LEU A 174 4.74 -0.37 -13.63
N ARG A 175 4.39 -0.57 -14.90
CA ARG A 175 4.65 0.42 -15.96
C ARG A 175 3.94 1.74 -15.70
N LYS A 176 2.74 1.71 -15.09
CA LYS A 176 2.04 2.93 -14.64
C LYS A 176 2.79 3.63 -13.50
N GLN A 177 3.30 2.88 -12.52
CA GLN A 177 4.07 3.43 -11.39
C GLN A 177 5.35 4.12 -11.86
N PHE A 178 6.03 3.54 -12.87
CA PHE A 178 7.30 4.05 -13.40
C PHE A 178 7.15 4.73 -14.77
N LYS A 179 6.03 5.42 -15.04
CA LYS A 179 5.66 5.96 -16.37
C LYS A 179 6.77 6.75 -17.09
N LYS A 180 7.62 7.48 -16.35
CA LYS A 180 8.74 8.29 -16.90
C LYS A 180 10.11 7.61 -16.82
N LYS A 181 10.18 6.37 -16.33
CA LYS A 181 11.43 5.66 -16.00
C LYS A 181 11.40 4.22 -16.52
N ALA A 182 11.36 4.04 -17.84
CA ALA A 182 11.25 2.72 -18.49
C ALA A 182 12.31 1.71 -18.02
N LYS A 183 13.59 2.10 -17.97
CA LYS A 183 14.68 1.23 -17.45
C LYS A 183 14.43 0.75 -16.02
N ALA A 184 13.88 1.63 -15.17
CA ALA A 184 13.53 1.25 -13.80
C ALA A 184 12.32 0.30 -13.80
N ALA A 185 11.33 0.52 -14.67
CA ALA A 185 10.20 -0.39 -14.82
C ALA A 185 10.67 -1.80 -15.21
N ASP A 186 11.51 -1.93 -16.24
CA ASP A 186 11.97 -3.23 -16.71
C ASP A 186 12.84 -3.95 -15.66
N LEU A 187 13.70 -3.22 -14.93
CA LEU A 187 14.48 -3.79 -13.84
C LEU A 187 13.60 -4.31 -12.69
N ASN A 188 12.59 -3.53 -12.29
CA ASN A 188 11.66 -3.94 -11.24
C ASN A 188 10.79 -5.12 -11.71
N PHE A 189 10.37 -5.16 -12.97
CA PHE A 189 9.59 -6.28 -13.50
C PHE A 189 10.39 -7.58 -13.56
N LYS A 190 11.68 -7.53 -13.92
CA LYS A 190 12.57 -8.69 -13.82
C LYS A 190 12.65 -9.25 -12.39
N ALA A 191 12.63 -8.37 -11.39
CA ALA A 191 12.59 -8.78 -9.99
C ALA A 191 11.26 -9.45 -9.63
N VAL A 192 10.11 -8.91 -10.09
CA VAL A 192 8.81 -9.59 -9.94
C VAL A 192 8.85 -10.99 -10.56
N VAL A 193 9.33 -11.12 -11.80
CA VAL A 193 9.43 -12.42 -12.48
C VAL A 193 10.31 -13.39 -11.71
N ALA A 194 11.47 -12.95 -11.23
CA ALA A 194 12.36 -13.80 -10.42
C ALA A 194 11.70 -14.29 -9.13
N GLY A 195 10.92 -13.44 -8.45
CA GLY A 195 10.14 -13.83 -7.28
C GLY A 195 9.01 -14.82 -7.60
N TYR A 196 8.31 -14.61 -8.72
CA TYR A 196 7.25 -15.49 -9.19
C TYR A 196 7.79 -16.89 -9.54
N ASP A 197 8.89 -16.95 -10.30
CA ASP A 197 9.53 -18.20 -10.70
C ASP A 197 10.11 -18.96 -9.51
N PHE A 198 10.71 -18.25 -8.55
CA PHE A 198 11.17 -18.84 -7.30
C PHE A 198 10.01 -19.50 -6.56
N ALA A 199 8.90 -18.78 -6.38
CA ALA A 199 7.73 -19.31 -5.70
C ALA A 199 7.15 -20.52 -6.43
N ALA A 200 7.09 -20.49 -7.76
CA ALA A 200 6.56 -21.60 -8.55
C ALA A 200 7.39 -22.88 -8.44
N LYS A 201 8.72 -22.75 -8.30
CA LYS A 201 9.65 -23.89 -8.21
C LYS A 201 9.84 -24.41 -6.79
N ASN A 202 9.82 -23.54 -5.78
CA ASN A 202 10.30 -23.87 -4.44
C ASN A 202 9.22 -23.82 -3.36
N LEU A 203 8.08 -23.17 -3.61
CA LEU A 203 7.03 -23.01 -2.61
C LEU A 203 5.81 -23.85 -2.97
N ALA A 204 5.50 -24.84 -2.13
CA ALA A 204 4.24 -25.56 -2.20
C ALA A 204 3.15 -24.75 -1.47
N LYS A 205 2.14 -24.29 -2.21
CA LYS A 205 1.01 -23.58 -1.61
C LYS A 205 0.27 -24.51 -0.63
N ALA A 206 0.18 -24.10 0.63
CA ALA A 206 -0.51 -24.84 1.69
C ALA A 206 -1.57 -23.99 2.41
N ASP A 207 -1.61 -22.68 2.16
CA ASP A 207 -2.64 -21.79 2.67
C ASP A 207 -3.91 -21.81 1.81
N ARG A 208 -5.02 -21.33 2.38
CA ARG A 208 -6.35 -21.35 1.77
C ARG A 208 -6.72 -20.10 0.98
N TYR A 209 -5.85 -19.09 0.91
CA TYR A 209 -6.19 -17.77 0.38
C TYR A 209 -5.86 -17.66 -1.11
N SER A 210 -6.76 -17.07 -1.88
CA SER A 210 -6.51 -16.75 -3.29
C SER A 210 -7.25 -15.50 -3.72
N VAL A 211 -6.82 -14.94 -4.84
CA VAL A 211 -7.53 -13.91 -5.58
C VAL A 211 -7.89 -14.44 -6.96
N GLU A 212 -9.08 -14.09 -7.43
CA GLU A 212 -9.61 -14.50 -8.72
C GLU A 212 -10.24 -13.29 -9.42
N ARG A 213 -10.17 -13.27 -10.75
CA ARG A 213 -10.67 -12.14 -11.53
C ARG A 213 -12.18 -11.93 -11.31
N MET A 214 -12.58 -10.68 -11.20
CA MET A 214 -13.96 -10.20 -11.03
C MET A 214 -14.24 -9.05 -12.00
N ASP A 215 -15.38 -8.36 -11.86
CA ASP A 215 -15.73 -7.17 -12.66
C ASP A 215 -16.26 -5.99 -11.81
N LEU A 216 -16.08 -6.02 -10.49
CA LEU A 216 -16.67 -5.03 -9.58
C LEU A 216 -15.92 -3.69 -9.53
N THR A 217 -14.77 -3.58 -10.21
CA THR A 217 -14.02 -2.31 -10.34
C THR A 217 -14.22 -1.63 -11.68
N ARG A 218 -15.08 -2.17 -12.58
CA ARG A 218 -15.43 -1.51 -13.85
C ARG A 218 -15.98 -0.12 -13.60
N GLY A 219 -15.44 0.87 -14.32
CA GLY A 219 -15.83 2.28 -14.18
C GLY A 219 -15.38 2.94 -12.87
N LYS A 220 -14.63 2.25 -12.01
CA LYS A 220 -14.11 2.81 -10.75
C LYS A 220 -12.67 3.27 -10.92
N ILE A 221 -12.22 4.10 -9.99
CA ILE A 221 -10.82 4.54 -9.88
C ILE A 221 -10.26 4.16 -8.51
N LEU A 222 -8.95 3.95 -8.46
CA LEU A 222 -8.20 3.82 -7.21
C LEU A 222 -7.61 5.19 -6.86
N ILE A 223 -8.06 5.77 -5.75
CA ILE A 223 -7.69 7.12 -5.30
C ILE A 223 -7.63 7.14 -3.77
N ASP A 224 -6.69 7.91 -3.20
CA ASP A 224 -6.63 8.18 -1.76
C ASP A 224 -7.51 9.37 -1.37
N GLY A 225 -7.77 9.53 -0.06
CA GLY A 225 -8.69 10.56 0.44
C GLY A 225 -8.28 11.99 0.11
N ASN A 226 -7.00 12.33 0.23
CA ASN A 226 -6.51 13.69 -0.03
C ASN A 226 -6.55 14.03 -1.51
N SER A 227 -6.18 13.07 -2.39
CA SER A 227 -6.34 13.23 -3.83
C SER A 227 -7.81 13.38 -4.24
N ALA A 228 -8.72 12.61 -3.62
CA ALA A 228 -10.15 12.70 -3.88
C ALA A 228 -10.73 14.04 -3.42
N ALA A 229 -10.34 14.52 -2.24
CA ALA A 229 -10.72 15.84 -1.74
C ALA A 229 -10.21 16.96 -2.65
N ALA A 230 -8.93 16.92 -3.05
CA ALA A 230 -8.35 17.87 -4.00
C ALA A 230 -9.11 17.89 -5.34
N LEU A 231 -9.50 16.72 -5.86
CA LEU A 231 -10.33 16.63 -7.05
C LEU A 231 -11.69 17.33 -6.82
N GLY A 232 -12.35 17.04 -5.70
CA GLY A 232 -13.60 17.68 -5.31
C GLY A 232 -13.50 19.21 -5.23
N CYS A 233 -12.47 19.73 -4.56
CA CYS A 233 -12.22 21.16 -4.43
C CYS A 233 -12.03 21.84 -5.79
N MET A 234 -11.26 21.24 -6.69
CA MET A 234 -11.09 21.76 -8.05
C MET A 234 -12.41 21.79 -8.82
N PHE A 235 -13.21 20.72 -8.76
CA PHE A 235 -14.52 20.64 -9.43
C PHE A 235 -15.52 21.63 -8.84
N ALA A 236 -15.47 21.86 -7.52
CA ALA A 236 -16.25 22.88 -6.84
C ALA A 236 -15.83 24.32 -7.18
N GLY A 237 -14.75 24.52 -7.94
CA GLY A 237 -14.34 25.83 -8.42
C GLY A 237 -13.65 26.69 -7.38
N VAL A 238 -12.89 26.09 -6.47
CA VAL A 238 -11.99 26.84 -5.57
C VAL A 238 -11.02 27.71 -6.39
N THR A 239 -10.84 28.96 -5.98
CA THR A 239 -9.94 29.93 -6.65
C THR A 239 -8.85 30.44 -5.74
N VAL A 240 -9.02 30.39 -4.42
CA VAL A 240 -7.98 30.75 -3.44
C VAL A 240 -7.77 29.62 -2.45
N VAL A 241 -6.52 29.20 -2.24
CA VAL A 241 -6.17 28.19 -1.25
C VAL A 241 -5.00 28.70 -0.43
N THR A 242 -5.14 28.75 0.88
CA THR A 242 -4.05 29.14 1.79
C THR A 242 -3.86 28.05 2.84
N TRP A 243 -2.62 27.68 3.13
CA TRP A 243 -2.37 26.51 3.98
C TRP A 243 -1.00 26.58 4.65
N TYR A 244 -0.88 25.90 5.79
CA TYR A 244 0.38 25.64 6.47
C TYR A 244 0.66 24.12 6.43
N PRO A 245 1.90 23.67 6.14
CA PRO A 245 2.17 22.24 6.04
C PRO A 245 2.04 21.50 7.37
N ILE A 246 1.09 20.56 7.45
CA ILE A 246 0.89 19.68 8.60
C ILE A 246 0.44 18.28 8.14
N THR A 247 0.95 17.22 8.77
CA THR A 247 0.52 15.84 8.49
C THR A 247 -0.84 15.58 9.15
N PRO A 248 -1.83 14.99 8.47
CA PRO A 248 -1.81 14.41 7.12
C PRO A 248 -2.36 15.33 6.00
N SER A 249 -2.58 16.62 6.25
CA SER A 249 -3.35 17.51 5.37
C SER A 249 -2.56 18.07 4.17
N SER A 250 -1.23 18.20 4.27
CA SER A 250 -0.37 18.83 3.24
C SER A 250 -0.58 18.26 1.84
N SER A 251 -0.69 16.92 1.73
CA SER A 251 -0.79 16.23 0.44
C SER A 251 -2.09 16.54 -0.34
N LEU A 252 -3.14 17.03 0.33
CA LEU A 252 -4.32 17.56 -0.34
C LEU A 252 -3.94 18.80 -1.14
N CYS A 253 -3.30 19.79 -0.50
CA CYS A 253 -2.88 21.04 -1.15
C CYS A 253 -1.86 20.78 -2.26
N GLU A 254 -0.87 19.91 -2.02
CA GLU A 254 0.12 19.53 -3.05
C GLU A 254 -0.54 18.89 -4.28
N THR A 255 -1.51 17.99 -4.06
CA THR A 255 -2.25 17.36 -5.16
C THR A 255 -3.12 18.37 -5.90
N LEU A 256 -3.80 19.25 -5.15
CA LEU A 256 -4.60 20.32 -5.72
C LEU A 256 -3.75 21.27 -6.57
N ILE A 257 -2.57 21.68 -6.12
CA ILE A 257 -1.63 22.50 -6.92
C ILE A 257 -1.35 21.85 -8.27
N GLY A 258 -1.13 20.52 -8.30
CA GLY A 258 -0.94 19.78 -9.54
C GLY A 258 -2.15 19.82 -10.48
N TYR A 259 -3.36 19.63 -9.93
CA TYR A 259 -4.60 19.72 -10.71
C TYR A 259 -4.90 21.14 -11.21
N MET A 260 -4.74 22.15 -10.37
CA MET A 260 -4.99 23.55 -10.71
C MET A 260 -4.03 24.01 -11.81
N LYS A 261 -2.73 23.68 -11.73
CA LYS A 261 -1.75 23.98 -12.81
C LYS A 261 -2.09 23.32 -14.14
N ARG A 262 -2.80 22.19 -14.13
CA ARG A 262 -3.18 21.45 -15.33
C ARG A 262 -4.49 21.94 -15.96
N TYR A 263 -5.47 22.32 -15.13
CA TYR A 263 -6.85 22.53 -15.58
C TYR A 263 -7.40 23.95 -15.33
N ARG A 264 -6.68 24.80 -14.58
CA ARG A 264 -7.11 26.16 -14.20
C ARG A 264 -6.10 27.22 -14.65
N VAL A 265 -5.51 26.99 -15.82
CA VAL A 265 -4.69 27.97 -16.54
C VAL A 265 -5.48 28.38 -17.77
N ASP A 266 -5.68 29.68 -17.93
CA ASP A 266 -6.39 30.24 -19.07
C ASP A 266 -5.64 29.90 -20.37
N PRO A 267 -6.30 29.31 -21.38
CA PRO A 267 -5.64 28.83 -22.59
C PRO A 267 -5.10 29.97 -23.47
N GLU A 268 -5.70 31.16 -23.43
CA GLU A 268 -5.34 32.30 -24.27
C GLU A 268 -4.23 33.14 -23.61
N THR A 269 -4.46 33.55 -22.37
CA THR A 269 -3.56 34.44 -21.63
C THR A 269 -2.43 33.70 -20.92
N ARG A 270 -2.53 32.37 -20.78
CA ARG A 270 -1.61 31.51 -20.01
C ARG A 270 -1.49 31.88 -18.53
N LYS A 271 -2.40 32.70 -18.00
CA LYS A 271 -2.42 33.10 -16.59
C LYS A 271 -3.18 32.07 -15.75
N ALA A 272 -2.76 31.91 -14.50
CA ALA A 272 -3.49 31.10 -13.53
C ALA A 272 -4.79 31.80 -13.14
N THR A 273 -5.90 31.06 -13.10
CA THR A 273 -7.19 31.56 -12.61
C THR A 273 -7.38 31.24 -11.12
N PHE A 274 -6.28 31.08 -10.40
CA PHE A 274 -6.25 30.66 -9.00
C PHE A 274 -5.02 31.22 -8.29
N ALA A 275 -5.10 31.32 -6.96
CA ALA A 275 -3.99 31.61 -6.07
C ALA A 275 -3.86 30.51 -5.03
N ILE A 276 -2.66 29.95 -4.86
CA ILE A 276 -2.36 28.99 -3.79
C ILE A 276 -1.14 29.52 -3.03
N VAL A 277 -1.31 29.80 -1.74
CA VAL A 277 -0.29 30.41 -0.88
C VAL A 277 0.02 29.47 0.28
N GLN A 278 1.29 29.14 0.45
CA GLN A 278 1.74 28.53 1.71
C GLN A 278 1.97 29.67 2.70
N ALA A 279 1.16 29.71 3.75
CA ALA A 279 1.26 30.72 4.80
C ALA A 279 2.38 30.38 5.79
N GLU A 280 2.71 31.33 6.65
CA GLU A 280 3.69 31.21 7.73
C GLU A 280 3.19 30.35 8.90
N ASP A 281 1.87 30.35 9.15
CA ASP A 281 1.18 29.56 10.17
C ASP A 281 -0.31 29.37 9.82
N GLU A 282 -1.04 28.64 10.68
CA GLU A 282 -2.46 28.41 10.52
C GLU A 282 -3.36 29.65 10.72
N LEU A 283 -2.92 30.66 11.48
CA LEU A 283 -3.67 31.91 11.70
C LEU A 283 -3.67 32.76 10.43
N ALA A 284 -2.50 32.96 9.84
CA ALA A 284 -2.34 33.64 8.57
C ALA A 284 -3.10 32.89 7.46
N ALA A 285 -3.02 31.55 7.44
CA ALA A 285 -3.76 30.74 6.48
C ALA A 285 -5.27 31.04 6.55
N ILE A 286 -5.91 30.91 7.71
CA ILE A 286 -7.36 31.11 7.83
C ILE A 286 -7.77 32.57 7.61
N GLY A 287 -6.97 33.54 8.07
CA GLY A 287 -7.20 34.96 7.82
C GLY A 287 -7.24 35.29 6.33
N MET A 288 -6.31 34.74 5.55
CA MET A 288 -6.30 34.87 4.09
C MET A 288 -7.53 34.20 3.44
N VAL A 289 -7.99 33.04 3.94
CA VAL A 289 -9.22 32.39 3.44
C VAL A 289 -10.42 33.32 3.62
N ILE A 290 -10.59 33.89 4.82
CA ILE A 290 -11.73 34.76 5.15
C ILE A 290 -11.70 36.03 4.29
N GLY A 291 -10.53 36.67 4.18
CA GLY A 291 -10.36 37.85 3.33
C GLY A 291 -10.68 37.57 1.86
N ALA A 292 -10.24 36.43 1.33
CA ALA A 292 -10.57 36.00 -0.02
C ALA A 292 -12.07 35.69 -0.19
N GLY A 293 -12.68 35.05 0.80
CA GLY A 293 -14.12 34.80 0.84
C GLY A 293 -14.94 36.09 0.79
N TRP A 294 -14.54 37.09 1.58
CA TRP A 294 -15.16 38.43 1.58
C TRP A 294 -15.05 39.13 0.23
N ALA A 295 -13.93 38.96 -0.49
CA ALA A 295 -13.73 39.47 -1.84
C ALA A 295 -14.52 38.68 -2.93
N GLY A 296 -15.30 37.66 -2.54
CA GLY A 296 -16.15 36.88 -3.44
C GLY A 296 -15.49 35.61 -4.02
N ALA A 297 -14.28 35.25 -3.58
CA ALA A 297 -13.63 34.02 -4.02
C ALA A 297 -14.21 32.80 -3.28
N ARG A 298 -14.24 31.65 -3.97
CA ARG A 298 -14.36 30.35 -3.29
C ARG A 298 -12.99 30.00 -2.72
N ALA A 299 -12.83 30.20 -1.42
CA ALA A 299 -11.58 30.01 -0.71
C ALA A 299 -11.61 28.78 0.22
N MET A 300 -10.46 28.18 0.48
CA MET A 300 -10.33 27.08 1.44
C MET A 300 -8.94 27.04 2.09
N THR A 301 -8.84 26.31 3.20
CA THR A 301 -7.59 25.83 3.79
C THR A 301 -7.64 24.32 4.02
N SER A 302 -6.53 23.70 4.41
CA SER A 302 -6.41 22.28 4.74
C SER A 302 -5.47 22.12 5.94
N THR A 303 -5.97 21.57 7.05
CA THR A 303 -5.21 21.48 8.31
C THR A 303 -5.50 20.19 9.08
N ALA A 304 -4.90 20.01 10.26
CA ALA A 304 -5.14 18.92 11.20
C ALA A 304 -5.44 19.46 12.61
N GLY A 305 -5.62 18.57 13.59
CA GLY A 305 -6.04 18.92 14.96
C GLY A 305 -5.36 20.16 15.57
N PRO A 306 -4.01 20.22 15.62
CA PRO A 306 -3.31 21.39 16.17
C PRO A 306 -3.64 22.70 15.45
N GLY A 307 -3.72 22.65 14.12
CA GLY A 307 -4.03 23.83 13.32
C GLY A 307 -5.49 24.28 13.44
N ILE A 308 -6.44 23.35 13.60
CA ILE A 308 -7.86 23.71 13.92
C ILE A 308 -7.92 24.51 15.22
N SER A 309 -7.15 24.13 16.24
CA SER A 309 -7.10 24.86 17.51
C SER A 309 -6.58 26.29 17.34
N LEU A 310 -5.58 26.51 16.47
CA LEU A 310 -5.08 27.84 16.16
C LEU A 310 -6.09 28.67 15.37
N MET A 311 -6.82 28.07 14.42
CA MET A 311 -7.80 28.77 13.59
C MET A 311 -9.08 29.21 14.33
N ALA A 312 -9.28 28.77 15.58
CA ALA A 312 -10.56 28.90 16.29
C ALA A 312 -11.05 30.35 16.44
N GLU A 313 -10.15 31.32 16.63
CA GLU A 313 -10.51 32.74 16.74
C GLU A 313 -11.19 33.25 15.47
N PHE A 314 -10.59 32.96 14.30
CA PHE A 314 -11.08 33.40 13.01
C PHE A 314 -12.34 32.65 12.55
N VAL A 315 -12.47 31.36 12.88
CA VAL A 315 -13.65 30.56 12.50
C VAL A 315 -14.92 31.01 13.21
N GLY A 316 -14.80 31.72 14.34
CA GLY A 316 -15.93 32.27 15.09
C GLY A 316 -16.53 33.57 14.52
N LEU A 317 -15.93 34.16 13.47
CA LEU A 317 -16.38 35.38 12.80
C LEU A 317 -17.53 35.10 11.81
#